data_AF-A0A7Y5U1A7-F1
#
_entry.id   AF-A0A7Y5U1A7-F1
#
_cell.length_a   1.000
_cell.length_b   1.000
_cell.length_c   1.000
_cell.angle_alpha   90.00
_cell.angle_beta   90.00
_cell.angle_gamma   90.00
#
_symmetry.space_group_name_H-M   'P 1'
#
loop_
_entity.id
_entity.type
_entity.pdbx_description
1 polymer ?
#
loop_
_entity_poly.entity_id
_entity_poly.type
_entity_poly.pdbx_seq_one_letter_code
_entity_poly.pdbx_strand_id
1 'polypeptide(L)'
;MAATAGQFASGVNLVEVYAAVVDRAGQPVTGLTRDEFTVLEDGQAQALSAFTEGDFPLSVALAVDRSFSMAGAELERARAAARTFLAALRPEDQAMVVAIGSEIDTVAPLSGDRETQQRALAALQPWGTTGLHDAIIASIDAIQAAKGRRALILLSDGADRYSKASAADALARARRADVMVYPVALGRTRPPLFAELASLTGGRSFQPRDPKQLTEAMRTIANELRHQYLLGYTPARPIVAGEEQWRSITVRVRRSDVTVRARDGYLAR
;
A
#
# COMPACT_ATOMS: atom_id res chain seq x y z
N MET A 1 -26.97 40.27 -27.52
CA MET A 1 -25.63 40.21 -26.89
C MET A 1 -25.69 39.19 -25.77
N ALA A 2 -25.22 37.96 -26.03
CA ALA A 2 -25.18 36.91 -25.02
C ALA A 2 -23.82 36.96 -24.34
N ALA A 3 -23.81 37.20 -23.03
CA ALA A 3 -22.60 37.15 -22.21
C ALA A 3 -22.20 35.69 -22.00
N THR A 4 -21.01 35.32 -22.47
CA THR A 4 -20.35 34.06 -22.15
C THR A 4 -19.99 34.07 -20.68
N ALA A 5 -20.69 33.26 -19.88
CA ALA A 5 -20.28 32.95 -18.52
C ALA A 5 -18.93 32.23 -18.58
N GLY A 6 -17.89 32.87 -18.07
CA GLY A 6 -16.58 32.24 -17.87
C GLY A 6 -16.76 31.02 -16.97
N GLN A 7 -16.53 29.84 -17.54
CA GLN A 7 -16.51 28.59 -16.81
C GLN A 7 -15.20 28.58 -16.00
N PHE A 8 -15.28 28.96 -14.73
CA PHE A 8 -14.17 28.77 -13.81
C PHE A 8 -14.01 27.27 -13.55
N ALA A 9 -13.13 26.62 -14.32
CA ALA A 9 -12.65 25.29 -14.00
C ALA A 9 -11.67 25.40 -12.83
N SER A 10 -12.17 25.62 -11.60
CA SER A 10 -11.34 25.50 -10.40
C SER A 10 -11.19 24.02 -10.05
N GLY A 11 -10.55 23.25 -10.94
CA GLY A 11 -9.99 21.96 -10.57
C GLY A 11 -8.81 22.23 -9.66
N VAL A 12 -9.02 22.25 -8.35
CA VAL A 12 -7.89 22.24 -7.42
C VAL A 12 -7.23 20.87 -7.59
N ASN A 13 -6.08 20.85 -8.27
CA ASN A 13 -5.23 19.66 -8.36
C ASN A 13 -4.58 19.42 -7.00
N LEU A 14 -5.38 18.96 -6.03
CA LEU A 14 -4.93 18.63 -4.69
C LEU A 14 -4.13 17.33 -4.76
N VAL A 15 -2.89 17.39 -4.31
CA VAL A 15 -2.06 16.19 -4.11
C VAL A 15 -2.22 15.74 -2.67
N GLU A 16 -2.78 14.54 -2.51
CA GLU A 16 -2.90 13.87 -1.22
C GLU A 16 -1.70 12.97 -0.97
N VAL A 17 -1.05 13.13 0.18
CA VAL A 17 0.06 12.28 0.64
C VAL A 17 -0.29 11.70 2.00
N TYR A 18 -0.39 10.37 2.08
CA TYR A 18 -0.56 9.66 3.34
C TYR A 18 0.82 9.38 3.95
N ALA A 19 1.04 9.84 5.18
CA ALA A 19 2.27 9.64 5.92
C ALA A 19 2.02 8.85 7.20
N ALA A 20 2.73 7.74 7.38
CA ALA A 20 2.85 7.05 8.66
C ALA A 20 4.05 7.61 9.42
N VAL A 21 3.84 7.99 10.68
CA VAL A 21 4.91 8.44 11.58
C VAL A 21 5.00 7.44 12.72
N VAL A 22 6.19 6.87 12.94
CA VAL A 22 6.41 5.88 14.00
C VAL A 22 7.57 6.27 14.89
N ASP A 23 7.52 5.83 16.14
CA ASP A 23 8.62 5.96 17.09
C ASP A 23 9.71 4.88 16.84
N ARG A 24 10.73 4.85 17.71
CA ARG A 24 11.80 3.85 17.64
C ARG A 24 11.34 2.42 17.92
N ALA A 25 10.21 2.24 18.60
CA ALA A 25 9.59 0.94 18.83
C ALA A 25 8.69 0.52 17.64
N GLY A 26 8.57 1.36 16.61
CA GLY A 26 7.73 1.11 15.44
C GLY A 26 6.23 1.31 15.72
N GLN A 27 5.87 1.97 16.83
CA GLN A 27 4.48 2.31 17.15
C GLN A 27 4.10 3.64 16.50
N PRO A 28 2.85 3.80 16.01
CA PRO A 28 2.38 5.06 15.46
C PRO A 28 2.46 6.21 16.47
N VAL A 29 2.98 7.34 16.03
CA VAL A 29 2.99 8.59 16.79
C VAL A 29 1.79 9.42 16.36
N THR A 30 0.84 9.57 17.27
CA THR A 30 -0.40 10.36 17.09
C THR A 30 -0.28 11.75 17.71
N GLY A 31 -1.17 12.67 17.35
CA GLY A 31 -1.27 14.01 17.92
C GLY A 31 -0.23 15.00 17.42
N LEU A 32 0.44 14.72 16.29
CA LEU A 32 1.33 15.69 15.65
C LEU A 32 0.52 16.80 14.99
N THR A 33 1.00 18.02 15.06
CA THR A 33 0.31 19.17 14.48
C THR A 33 0.79 19.46 13.07
N ARG A 34 -0.04 20.13 12.28
CA ARG A 34 0.27 20.50 10.87
C ARG A 34 1.62 21.19 10.72
N ASP A 35 1.99 22.07 11.64
CA ASP A 35 3.23 22.86 11.58
C ASP A 35 4.49 22.04 11.92
N GLU A 36 4.34 20.82 12.43
CA GLU A 36 5.45 19.89 12.58
C GLU A 36 5.86 19.21 11.26
N PHE A 37 5.00 19.26 10.24
CA PHE A 37 5.23 18.62 8.95
C PHE A 37 5.79 19.60 7.91
N THR A 38 6.76 19.11 7.14
CA THR A 38 7.24 19.74 5.91
C THR A 38 7.10 18.76 4.76
N VAL A 39 6.37 19.16 3.71
CA VAL A 39 6.29 18.41 2.44
C VAL A 39 7.13 19.14 1.40
N LEU A 40 8.02 18.40 0.74
CA LEU A 40 8.80 18.87 -0.39
C LEU A 40 8.34 18.14 -1.65
N GLU A 41 8.07 18.89 -2.71
CA GLU A 41 7.91 18.38 -4.08
C GLU A 41 9.16 18.78 -4.87
N ASP A 42 9.89 17.80 -5.43
CA ASP A 42 11.13 18.05 -6.18
C ASP A 42 12.15 18.92 -5.40
N GLY A 43 12.19 18.72 -4.08
CA GLY A 43 13.03 19.48 -3.14
C GLY A 43 12.48 20.86 -2.75
N GLN A 44 11.40 21.33 -3.39
CA GLN A 44 10.75 22.60 -3.07
C GLN A 44 9.64 22.43 -2.04
N ALA A 45 9.67 23.24 -0.98
CA ALA A 45 8.64 23.22 0.05
C ALA A 45 7.26 23.60 -0.49
N GLN A 46 6.25 22.82 -0.11
CA GLN A 46 4.86 23.02 -0.48
C GLN A 46 4.05 23.46 0.74
N ALA A 47 3.17 24.44 0.55
CA ALA A 47 2.25 24.86 1.58
C ALA A 47 1.11 23.84 1.67
N LEU A 48 0.99 23.17 2.84
CA LEU A 48 -0.14 22.29 3.10
C LEU A 48 -1.45 23.08 3.01
N SER A 49 -2.39 22.66 2.20
CA SER A 49 -3.74 23.22 2.10
C SER A 49 -4.76 22.36 2.85
N ALA A 50 -4.46 21.08 3.10
CA ALA A 50 -5.23 20.18 3.93
C ALA A 50 -4.32 19.40 4.89
N PHE A 51 -4.82 19.17 6.11
CA PHE A 51 -4.15 18.36 7.12
C PHE A 51 -5.22 17.65 7.94
N THR A 52 -5.14 16.33 7.96
CA THR A 52 -6.02 15.50 8.79
C THR A 52 -5.20 14.36 9.37
N GLU A 53 -5.20 14.24 10.69
CA GLU A 53 -4.84 13.01 11.36
C GLU A 53 -6.10 12.15 11.46
N GLY A 54 -6.01 10.87 11.10
CA GLY A 54 -7.09 9.95 11.46
C GLY A 54 -7.36 8.85 10.47
N ASP A 55 -8.60 8.37 10.57
CA ASP A 55 -9.03 7.06 10.14
C ASP A 55 -9.86 7.18 8.86
N PHE A 56 -9.20 7.10 7.70
CA PHE A 56 -9.87 7.13 6.40
C PHE A 56 -10.28 5.72 5.98
N PRO A 57 -11.40 5.54 5.26
CA PRO A 57 -11.78 4.24 4.74
C PRO A 57 -10.63 3.57 3.98
N LEU A 58 -10.29 2.35 4.40
CA LEU A 58 -9.20 1.59 3.83
C LEU A 58 -9.75 0.53 2.89
N SER A 59 -9.22 0.49 1.67
CA SER A 59 -9.40 -0.60 0.71
C SER A 59 -8.12 -1.42 0.64
N VAL A 60 -8.20 -2.72 0.96
CA VAL A 60 -7.02 -3.60 1.00
C VAL A 60 -7.14 -4.76 0.02
N ALA A 61 -6.07 -5.03 -0.72
CA ALA A 61 -5.86 -6.33 -1.34
C ALA A 61 -4.98 -7.22 -0.45
N LEU A 62 -5.52 -8.36 -0.04
CA LEU A 62 -4.76 -9.45 0.56
C LEU A 62 -4.32 -10.40 -0.55
N ALA A 63 -3.10 -10.22 -1.04
CA ALA A 63 -2.53 -11.07 -2.08
C ALA A 63 -1.74 -12.22 -1.43
N VAL A 64 -2.22 -13.44 -1.64
CA VAL A 64 -1.70 -14.66 -1.01
C VAL A 64 -1.09 -15.55 -2.07
N ASP A 65 0.23 -15.77 -1.96
CA ASP A 65 0.94 -16.77 -2.72
C ASP A 65 0.49 -18.18 -2.30
N ARG A 66 -0.03 -18.90 -3.29
CA ARG A 66 -0.48 -20.28 -3.18
C ARG A 66 0.33 -21.19 -4.09
N SER A 67 1.51 -20.82 -4.55
CA SER A 67 2.33 -21.71 -5.37
C SER A 67 2.78 -22.96 -4.63
N PHE A 68 3.35 -23.92 -5.36
CA PHE A 68 3.82 -25.17 -4.76
C PHE A 68 4.92 -25.01 -3.71
N SER A 69 5.76 -23.95 -3.76
CA SER A 69 6.74 -23.69 -2.70
C SER A 69 6.10 -23.22 -1.39
N MET A 70 4.88 -22.66 -1.48
CA MET A 70 4.06 -22.30 -0.33
C MET A 70 3.29 -23.48 0.25
N ALA A 71 3.33 -24.68 -0.35
CA ALA A 71 2.52 -25.80 0.12
C ALA A 71 2.79 -26.19 1.59
N GLY A 72 1.76 -26.66 2.28
CA GLY A 72 1.85 -27.08 3.68
C GLY A 72 1.93 -25.89 4.63
N ALA A 73 2.96 -25.86 5.48
CA ALA A 73 3.07 -24.92 6.59
C ALA A 73 3.08 -23.44 6.15
N GLU A 74 3.68 -23.12 5.00
CA GLU A 74 3.79 -21.73 4.54
C GLU A 74 2.45 -21.14 4.10
N LEU A 75 1.63 -21.91 3.39
CA LEU A 75 0.26 -21.50 3.03
C LEU A 75 -0.62 -21.39 4.27
N GLU A 76 -0.49 -22.29 5.25
CA GLU A 76 -1.22 -22.17 6.52
C GLU A 76 -0.82 -20.90 7.29
N ARG A 77 0.48 -20.57 7.30
CA ARG A 77 0.96 -19.29 7.85
C ARG A 77 0.38 -18.11 7.10
N ALA A 78 0.38 -18.13 5.77
CA ALA A 78 -0.20 -17.06 4.94
C ALA A 78 -1.69 -16.87 5.24
N ARG A 79 -2.48 -17.95 5.30
CA ARG A 79 -3.90 -17.89 5.67
C ARG A 79 -4.09 -17.36 7.09
N ALA A 80 -3.28 -17.79 8.05
CA ALA A 80 -3.35 -17.30 9.44
C ALA A 80 -3.02 -15.80 9.54
N ALA A 81 -2.03 -15.33 8.80
CA ALA A 81 -1.69 -13.91 8.70
C ALA A 81 -2.85 -13.09 8.11
N ALA A 82 -3.37 -13.53 6.96
CA ALA A 82 -4.49 -12.87 6.30
C ALA A 82 -5.73 -12.81 7.21
N ARG A 83 -6.06 -13.91 7.91
CA ARG A 83 -7.15 -13.92 8.91
C ARG A 83 -6.90 -12.94 10.06
N THR A 84 -5.68 -12.89 10.59
CA THR A 84 -5.31 -11.96 11.67
C THR A 84 -5.51 -10.51 11.22
N PHE A 85 -5.12 -10.20 9.99
CA PHE A 85 -5.30 -8.87 9.42
C PHE A 85 -6.77 -8.53 9.22
N LEU A 86 -7.56 -9.43 8.61
CA LEU A 86 -9.01 -9.23 8.42
C LEU A 86 -9.74 -8.97 9.74
N ALA A 87 -9.38 -9.68 10.80
CA ALA A 87 -9.92 -9.47 12.14
C ALA A 87 -9.51 -8.13 12.76
N ALA A 88 -8.42 -7.54 12.29
CA ALA A 88 -7.92 -6.23 12.69
C ALA A 88 -8.41 -5.10 11.76
N LEU A 89 -9.26 -5.37 10.76
CA LEU A 89 -9.91 -4.32 9.99
C LEU A 89 -11.15 -3.80 10.70
N ARG A 90 -11.50 -2.53 10.45
CA ARG A 90 -12.73 -1.93 10.94
C ARG A 90 -13.92 -2.35 10.07
N PRO A 91 -15.17 -2.15 10.55
CA PRO A 91 -16.38 -2.44 9.77
C PRO A 91 -16.48 -1.67 8.43
N GLU A 92 -15.97 -0.44 8.39
CA GLU A 92 -15.96 0.45 7.22
C GLU A 92 -14.88 0.12 6.19
N ASP A 93 -13.86 -0.65 6.59
CA ASP A 93 -12.78 -1.06 5.70
C ASP A 93 -13.28 -2.11 4.70
N GLN A 94 -12.71 -2.11 3.50
CA GLN A 94 -12.99 -3.11 2.50
C GLN A 94 -11.75 -3.97 2.23
N ALA A 95 -11.97 -5.26 1.99
CA ALA A 95 -10.90 -6.19 1.64
C ALA A 95 -11.29 -7.02 0.42
N MET A 96 -10.32 -7.27 -0.45
CA MET A 96 -10.37 -8.31 -1.47
C MET A 96 -9.30 -9.36 -1.17
N VAL A 97 -9.48 -10.57 -1.69
CA VAL A 97 -8.49 -11.65 -1.61
C VAL A 97 -8.05 -11.99 -3.03
N VAL A 98 -6.74 -11.86 -3.26
CA VAL A 98 -6.09 -12.22 -4.53
C VAL A 98 -5.27 -13.48 -4.29
N ALA A 99 -5.53 -14.53 -5.05
CA ALA A 99 -4.78 -15.78 -5.01
C ALA A 99 -3.70 -15.77 -6.10
N ILE A 100 -2.44 -15.93 -5.72
CA ILE A 100 -1.30 -15.90 -6.64
C ILE A 100 -0.81 -17.34 -6.87
N GLY A 101 -0.90 -17.82 -8.10
CA GLY A 101 -0.29 -19.06 -8.57
C GLY A 101 0.12 -18.90 -10.03
N SER A 102 -0.08 -19.94 -10.85
CA SER A 102 0.10 -19.82 -12.30
C SER A 102 -0.82 -18.76 -12.91
N GLU A 103 -2.05 -18.68 -12.40
CA GLU A 103 -2.97 -17.57 -12.62
C GLU A 103 -3.08 -16.68 -11.38
N ILE A 104 -3.45 -15.41 -11.58
CA ILE A 104 -3.68 -14.43 -10.54
C ILE A 104 -5.18 -14.13 -10.50
N ASP A 105 -5.87 -14.68 -9.50
CA ASP A 105 -7.33 -14.64 -9.41
C ASP A 105 -7.80 -13.80 -8.23
N THR A 106 -8.78 -12.92 -8.46
CA THR A 106 -9.53 -12.30 -7.35
C THR A 106 -10.59 -13.30 -6.86
N VAL A 107 -10.25 -14.09 -5.85
CA VAL A 107 -11.11 -15.16 -5.30
C VAL A 107 -12.17 -14.64 -4.32
N ALA A 108 -12.00 -13.42 -3.81
CA ALA A 108 -13.05 -12.67 -3.14
C ALA A 108 -12.96 -11.19 -3.55
N PRO A 109 -14.02 -10.61 -4.15
CA PRO A 109 -14.02 -9.22 -4.58
C PRO A 109 -13.98 -8.24 -3.38
N LEU A 110 -13.66 -6.98 -3.67
CA LEU A 110 -13.58 -5.92 -2.66
C LEU A 110 -14.94 -5.70 -1.99
N SER A 111 -15.03 -5.99 -0.70
CA SER A 111 -16.24 -5.73 0.08
C SER A 111 -15.94 -5.64 1.58
N GLY A 112 -16.95 -5.28 2.38
CA GLY A 112 -16.91 -5.41 3.84
C GLY A 112 -17.29 -6.81 4.36
N ASP A 113 -17.61 -7.76 3.48
CA ASP A 113 -18.07 -9.11 3.87
C ASP A 113 -16.90 -10.02 4.30
N ARG A 114 -16.50 -9.85 5.56
CA ARG A 114 -15.41 -10.58 6.20
C ARG A 114 -15.60 -12.09 6.16
N GLU A 115 -16.84 -12.58 6.18
CA GLU A 115 -17.11 -14.00 6.15
C GLU A 115 -16.75 -14.59 4.78
N THR A 116 -17.14 -13.92 3.70
CA THR A 116 -16.76 -14.32 2.33
C THR A 116 -15.25 -14.26 2.13
N GLN A 117 -14.55 -13.23 2.63
CA GLN A 117 -13.08 -13.20 2.55
C GLN A 117 -12.43 -14.34 3.35
N GLN A 118 -12.94 -14.67 4.54
CA GLN A 118 -12.42 -15.78 5.35
C GLN A 118 -12.66 -17.14 4.68
N ARG A 119 -13.84 -17.36 4.08
CA ARG A 119 -14.15 -18.57 3.31
C ARG A 119 -13.23 -18.72 2.11
N ALA A 120 -12.99 -17.64 1.36
CA ALA A 120 -12.07 -17.66 0.22
C ALA A 120 -10.63 -18.00 0.64
N LEU A 121 -10.13 -17.42 1.75
CA LEU A 121 -8.82 -17.74 2.30
C LEU A 121 -8.70 -19.22 2.72
N ALA A 122 -9.74 -19.76 3.37
CA ALA A 122 -9.77 -21.16 3.78
C ALA A 122 -9.77 -22.14 2.59
N ALA A 123 -10.38 -21.73 1.48
CA ALA A 123 -10.49 -22.54 0.25
C ALA A 123 -9.24 -22.52 -0.62
N LEU A 124 -8.26 -21.64 -0.39
CA LEU A 124 -7.02 -21.60 -1.16
C LEU A 124 -6.34 -22.96 -1.14
N GLN A 125 -5.86 -23.46 -2.27
CA GLN A 125 -5.07 -24.69 -2.33
C GLN A 125 -3.77 -24.44 -3.09
N PRO A 126 -2.67 -25.17 -2.80
CA PRO A 126 -1.44 -25.03 -3.54
C PRO A 126 -1.66 -25.23 -5.05
N TRP A 127 -1.16 -24.31 -5.87
CA TRP A 127 -1.39 -24.26 -7.29
C TRP A 127 -0.27 -23.55 -8.04
N GLY A 128 0.44 -24.31 -8.88
CA GLY A 128 1.32 -23.76 -9.89
C GLY A 128 2.60 -23.12 -9.36
N THR A 129 3.15 -22.20 -10.15
CA THR A 129 4.36 -21.42 -9.84
C THR A 129 4.04 -19.95 -9.75
N THR A 130 4.87 -19.17 -9.04
CA THR A 130 4.64 -17.73 -8.85
C THR A 130 5.44 -16.89 -9.84
N GLY A 131 4.77 -16.29 -10.82
CA GLY A 131 5.27 -15.09 -11.49
C GLY A 131 5.09 -13.89 -10.56
N LEU A 132 6.04 -13.67 -9.63
CA LEU A 132 5.90 -12.73 -8.52
C LEU A 132 5.77 -11.29 -9.00
N HIS A 133 6.55 -10.89 -10.00
CA HIS A 133 6.48 -9.53 -10.54
C HIS A 133 5.14 -9.25 -11.21
N ASP A 134 4.65 -10.19 -12.03
CA ASP A 134 3.34 -10.09 -12.67
C ASP A 134 2.21 -10.06 -11.63
N ALA A 135 2.34 -10.88 -10.57
CA ALA A 135 1.39 -10.93 -9.46
C ALA A 135 1.33 -9.62 -8.67
N ILE A 136 2.48 -8.97 -8.42
CA ILE A 136 2.54 -7.65 -7.77
C ILE A 136 1.80 -6.63 -8.63
N ILE A 137 2.10 -6.57 -9.94
CA ILE A 137 1.47 -5.63 -10.87
C ILE A 137 -0.05 -5.83 -10.89
N ALA A 138 -0.51 -7.06 -11.11
CA ALA A 138 -1.93 -7.39 -11.17
C ALA A 138 -2.67 -7.10 -9.85
N SER A 139 -2.03 -7.35 -8.70
CA SER A 139 -2.62 -7.06 -7.38
C SER A 139 -2.75 -5.56 -7.14
N ILE A 140 -1.76 -4.76 -7.59
CA ILE A 140 -1.82 -3.30 -7.55
C ILE A 140 -2.91 -2.78 -8.48
N ASP A 141 -3.01 -3.31 -9.71
CA ASP A 141 -4.06 -2.96 -10.67
C ASP A 141 -5.46 -3.22 -10.09
N ALA A 142 -5.66 -4.38 -9.45
CA ALA A 142 -6.93 -4.78 -8.86
C ALA A 142 -7.40 -3.80 -7.78
N ILE A 143 -6.51 -3.35 -6.89
CA ILE A 143 -6.88 -2.42 -5.80
C ILE A 143 -6.84 -0.95 -6.22
N GLN A 144 -6.14 -0.58 -7.29
CA GLN A 144 -5.98 0.82 -7.68
C GLN A 144 -7.32 1.50 -7.99
N ALA A 145 -8.28 0.76 -8.54
CA ALA A 145 -9.61 1.29 -8.86
C ALA A 145 -10.47 1.59 -7.62
N ALA A 146 -10.07 1.11 -6.44
CA ALA A 146 -10.81 1.35 -5.20
C ALA A 146 -10.73 2.82 -4.76
N LYS A 147 -11.75 3.27 -4.02
CA LYS A 147 -11.77 4.61 -3.43
C LYS A 147 -11.03 4.65 -2.10
N GLY A 148 -10.66 5.86 -1.70
CA GLY A 148 -9.96 6.10 -0.43
C GLY A 148 -8.54 5.55 -0.44
N ARG A 149 -8.05 5.22 0.75
CA ARG A 149 -6.69 4.71 0.92
C ARG A 149 -6.60 3.29 0.42
N ARG A 150 -5.53 2.98 -0.30
CA ARG A 150 -5.32 1.67 -0.89
C ARG A 150 -4.05 1.04 -0.35
N ALA A 151 -4.15 -0.20 0.07
CA ALA A 151 -3.00 -0.99 0.49
C ALA A 151 -3.00 -2.37 -0.16
N LEU A 152 -1.80 -2.87 -0.46
CA LEU A 152 -1.54 -4.24 -0.85
C LEU A 152 -0.76 -4.92 0.27
N ILE A 153 -1.32 -5.98 0.84
CA ILE A 153 -0.61 -6.90 1.72
C ILE A 153 -0.21 -8.11 0.88
N LEU A 154 1.10 -8.29 0.66
CA LEU A 154 1.63 -9.40 -0.13
C LEU A 154 2.21 -10.47 0.78
N LEU A 155 1.65 -11.67 0.77
CA LEU A 155 2.07 -12.83 1.58
C LEU A 155 2.71 -13.87 0.65
N SER A 156 4.04 -13.95 0.62
CA SER A 156 4.78 -14.82 -0.30
C SER A 156 6.13 -15.23 0.29
N ASP A 157 6.70 -16.33 -0.21
CA ASP A 157 8.09 -16.70 0.06
C ASP A 157 9.11 -15.84 -0.71
N GLY A 158 8.64 -15.07 -1.69
CA GLY A 158 9.43 -14.12 -2.45
C GLY A 158 10.19 -14.71 -3.64
N ALA A 159 9.93 -15.97 -4.00
CA ALA A 159 10.55 -16.60 -5.16
C ALA A 159 9.82 -16.19 -6.44
N ASP A 160 10.52 -15.52 -7.35
CA ASP A 160 10.01 -15.24 -8.70
C ASP A 160 10.34 -16.41 -9.65
N ARG A 161 9.34 -16.86 -10.42
CA ARG A 161 9.49 -17.87 -11.46
C ARG A 161 8.65 -17.50 -12.67
N TYR A 162 9.30 -17.42 -13.83
CA TYR A 162 8.64 -17.27 -15.13
C TYR A 162 7.83 -15.97 -15.29
N SER A 163 8.09 -14.93 -14.49
CA SER A 163 7.48 -13.61 -14.72
C SER A 163 7.86 -13.08 -16.09
N LYS A 164 6.89 -12.48 -16.77
CA LYS A 164 7.11 -11.70 -17.99
C LYS A 164 7.67 -10.33 -17.62
N ALA A 165 7.15 -9.72 -16.56
CA ALA A 165 7.65 -8.47 -16.02
C ALA A 165 8.98 -8.66 -15.26
N SER A 166 9.83 -7.65 -15.32
CA SER A 166 11.01 -7.55 -14.47
C SER A 166 10.68 -6.99 -13.07
N ALA A 167 11.61 -7.12 -12.14
CA ALA A 167 11.52 -6.46 -10.84
C ALA A 167 11.40 -4.93 -10.99
N ALA A 168 12.10 -4.35 -11.97
CA ALA A 168 12.04 -2.93 -12.26
C ALA A 168 10.64 -2.49 -12.76
N ASP A 169 9.96 -3.33 -13.54
CA ASP A 169 8.59 -3.05 -14.00
C ASP A 169 7.61 -3.07 -12.83
N ALA A 170 7.73 -4.05 -11.92
CA ALA A 170 6.92 -4.11 -10.71
C ALA A 170 7.14 -2.89 -9.80
N LEU A 171 8.39 -2.46 -9.63
CA LEU A 171 8.75 -1.25 -8.88
C LEU A 171 8.19 0.01 -9.54
N ALA A 172 8.35 0.15 -10.86
CA ALA A 172 7.82 1.29 -11.62
C ALA A 172 6.30 1.36 -11.54
N ARG A 173 5.62 0.21 -11.62
CA ARG A 173 4.16 0.12 -11.46
C ARG A 173 3.71 0.53 -10.07
N ALA A 174 4.39 0.03 -9.03
CA ALA A 174 4.09 0.37 -7.64
C ALA A 174 4.32 1.85 -7.33
N ARG A 175 5.42 2.40 -7.84
CA ARG A 175 5.80 3.81 -7.67
C ARG A 175 4.81 4.77 -8.33
N ARG A 176 4.22 4.39 -9.47
CA ARG A 176 3.15 5.14 -10.14
C ARG A 176 1.76 4.90 -9.53
N ALA A 177 1.62 3.87 -8.69
CA ALA A 177 0.36 3.56 -8.03
C ALA A 177 0.23 4.38 -6.75
N ASP A 178 -0.98 4.89 -6.50
CA ASP A 178 -1.32 5.39 -5.18
C ASP A 178 -1.80 4.23 -4.28
N VAL A 179 -0.91 3.26 -4.06
CA VAL A 179 -1.13 2.01 -3.30
C VAL A 179 0.07 1.74 -2.41
N MET A 180 -0.13 1.69 -1.10
CA MET A 180 0.93 1.32 -0.15
C MET A 180 1.14 -0.18 -0.15
N VAL A 181 2.39 -0.64 -0.28
CA VAL A 181 2.70 -2.07 -0.37
C VAL A 181 3.38 -2.55 0.92
N TYR A 182 2.83 -3.60 1.52
CA TYR A 182 3.34 -4.25 2.73
C TYR A 182 3.65 -5.72 2.44
N PRO A 183 4.86 -6.03 1.94
CA PRO A 183 5.27 -7.41 1.73
C PRO A 183 5.61 -8.09 3.05
N VAL A 184 5.10 -9.30 3.24
CA VAL A 184 5.37 -10.17 4.38
C VAL A 184 6.04 -11.43 3.84
N ALA A 185 7.36 -11.50 3.98
CA ALA A 185 8.16 -12.62 3.54
C ALA A 185 7.96 -13.82 4.48
N LEU A 186 7.38 -14.89 3.94
CA LEU A 186 7.17 -16.15 4.66
C LEU A 186 8.34 -17.13 4.47
N GLY A 187 9.17 -16.89 3.45
CA GLY A 187 10.38 -17.66 3.19
C GLY A 187 11.53 -17.39 4.18
N ARG A 188 12.63 -18.12 3.96
CA ARG A 188 13.84 -18.05 4.81
C ARG A 188 14.57 -16.72 4.75
N THR A 189 14.46 -15.99 3.65
CA THR A 189 15.07 -14.68 3.43
C THR A 189 14.00 -13.65 3.06
N ARG A 190 14.29 -12.37 3.31
CA ARG A 190 13.48 -11.26 2.82
C ARG A 190 14.06 -10.78 1.49
N PRO A 191 13.35 -10.88 0.36
CA PRO A 191 13.84 -10.40 -0.93
C PRO A 191 14.15 -8.89 -0.89
N PRO A 192 15.20 -8.42 -1.59
CA PRO A 192 15.48 -6.98 -1.75
C PRO A 192 14.29 -6.21 -2.34
N LEU A 193 13.64 -6.79 -3.36
CA LEU A 193 12.44 -6.23 -4.00
C LEU A 193 11.35 -5.85 -2.99
N PHE A 194 11.14 -6.65 -1.94
CA PHE A 194 10.12 -6.38 -0.92
C PHE A 194 10.46 -5.13 -0.11
N ALA A 195 11.74 -4.91 0.22
CA ALA A 195 12.18 -3.70 0.90
C ALA A 195 12.03 -2.47 0.00
N GLU A 196 12.36 -2.60 -1.29
CA GLU A 196 12.24 -1.51 -2.26
C GLU A 196 10.78 -1.11 -2.52
N LEU A 197 9.88 -2.08 -2.74
CA LEU A 197 8.44 -1.83 -2.88
C LEU A 197 7.87 -1.09 -1.67
N ALA A 198 8.19 -1.56 -0.47
CA ALA A 198 7.75 -0.93 0.76
C ALA A 198 8.28 0.51 0.89
N SER A 199 9.57 0.73 0.61
CA SER A 199 10.18 2.05 0.73
C SER A 199 9.58 3.06 -0.25
N LEU A 200 9.38 2.68 -1.51
CA LEU A 200 8.87 3.59 -2.55
C LEU A 200 7.41 3.97 -2.33
N THR A 201 6.62 3.05 -1.77
CA THR A 201 5.17 3.23 -1.60
C THR A 201 4.77 3.74 -0.22
N GLY A 202 5.73 3.95 0.69
CA GLY A 202 5.47 4.36 2.07
C GLY A 202 4.98 3.23 3.00
N GLY A 203 5.09 1.98 2.57
CA GLY A 203 4.78 0.80 3.37
C GLY A 203 5.94 0.30 4.22
N ARG A 204 5.87 -0.97 4.64
CA ARG A 204 6.96 -1.67 5.36
C ARG A 204 6.98 -3.14 5.01
N SER A 205 8.17 -3.70 4.84
CA SER A 205 8.34 -5.14 4.63
C SER A 205 8.72 -5.88 5.91
N PHE A 206 8.15 -7.06 6.09
CA PHE A 206 8.30 -7.89 7.28
C PHE A 206 8.86 -9.26 6.93
N GLN A 207 9.54 -9.87 7.90
CA GLN A 207 9.99 -11.27 7.80
C GLN A 207 9.80 -11.98 9.15
N PRO A 208 8.55 -12.30 9.52
CA PRO A 208 8.26 -12.97 10.77
C PRO A 208 8.83 -14.39 10.76
N ARG A 209 9.50 -14.77 11.85
CA ARG A 209 10.16 -16.09 11.98
C ARG A 209 9.30 -17.15 12.66
N ASP A 210 8.25 -16.72 13.35
CA ASP A 210 7.35 -17.59 14.10
C ASP A 210 5.90 -17.06 14.06
N PRO A 211 4.91 -17.84 14.52
CA PRO A 211 3.50 -17.43 14.52
C PRO A 211 3.20 -16.17 15.37
N LYS A 212 3.96 -15.93 16.44
CA LYS A 212 3.77 -14.75 17.30
C LYS A 212 4.21 -13.49 16.57
N GLN A 213 5.40 -13.50 15.99
CA GLN A 213 5.92 -12.41 15.16
C GLN A 213 5.01 -12.15 13.95
N LEU A 214 4.45 -13.20 13.35
CA LEU A 214 3.50 -13.06 12.23
C LEU A 214 2.23 -12.33 12.66
N THR A 215 1.67 -12.73 13.80
CA THR A 215 0.49 -12.06 14.39
C THR A 215 0.78 -10.59 14.70
N GLU A 216 1.94 -10.32 15.30
CA GLU A 216 2.40 -8.97 15.64
C GLU A 216 2.63 -8.11 14.40
N ALA A 217 3.24 -8.66 13.34
CA ALA A 217 3.42 -7.99 12.07
C ALA A 217 2.07 -7.56 11.47
N MET A 218 1.10 -8.48 11.38
CA MET A 218 -0.21 -8.17 10.82
C MET A 218 -0.99 -7.12 11.62
N ARG A 219 -0.92 -7.19 12.96
CA ARG A 219 -1.50 -6.16 13.84
C ARG A 219 -0.81 -4.82 13.68
N THR A 220 0.51 -4.81 13.53
CA THR A 220 1.26 -3.57 13.32
C THR A 220 0.90 -2.94 11.99
N ILE A 221 0.80 -3.73 10.91
CA ILE A 221 0.35 -3.23 9.60
C ILE A 221 -1.05 -2.62 9.72
N ALA A 222 -1.99 -3.32 10.35
CA ALA A 222 -3.34 -2.79 10.54
C ALA A 222 -3.33 -1.50 11.38
N ASN A 223 -2.51 -1.43 12.42
CA ASN A 223 -2.38 -0.26 13.28
C ASN A 223 -1.74 0.94 12.55
N GLU A 224 -0.70 0.71 11.75
CA GLU A 224 -0.07 1.74 10.91
C GLU A 224 -1.02 2.26 9.85
N LEU A 225 -1.75 1.36 9.17
CA LEU A 225 -2.77 1.74 8.20
C LEU A 225 -3.95 2.47 8.85
N ARG A 226 -4.15 2.41 10.17
CA ARG A 226 -5.17 3.20 10.88
C ARG A 226 -4.68 4.58 11.28
N HIS A 227 -3.39 4.73 11.57
CA HIS A 227 -2.82 5.95 12.14
C HIS A 227 -1.88 6.61 11.14
N GLN A 228 -2.49 7.34 10.21
CA GLN A 228 -1.76 8.11 9.21
C GLN A 228 -2.20 9.56 9.21
N TYR A 229 -1.32 10.41 8.71
CA TYR A 229 -1.56 11.81 8.44
C TYR A 229 -1.83 11.98 6.95
N LEU A 230 -2.96 12.58 6.61
CA LEU A 230 -3.22 13.08 5.26
C LEU A 230 -2.67 14.49 5.15
N LEU A 231 -1.68 14.64 4.27
CA LEU A 231 -1.03 15.90 3.94
C LEU A 231 -1.48 16.28 2.52
N GLY A 232 -2.36 17.26 2.42
CA GLY A 232 -2.84 17.77 1.13
C GLY A 232 -2.16 19.09 0.79
N TYR A 233 -1.70 19.24 -0.45
CA TYR A 233 -1.18 20.51 -0.96
C TYR A 233 -1.54 20.70 -2.44
N THR A 234 -1.56 21.96 -2.87
CA THR A 234 -1.64 22.30 -4.30
C THR A 234 -0.23 22.51 -4.83
N PRO A 235 0.23 21.77 -5.86
CA PRO A 235 1.59 21.91 -6.37
C PRO A 235 1.89 23.34 -6.82
N ALA A 236 3.02 23.89 -6.36
CA ALA A 236 3.51 25.20 -6.78
C ALA A 236 3.78 25.26 -8.30
N ARG A 237 4.27 24.15 -8.86
CA ARG A 237 4.40 23.95 -10.30
C ARG A 237 3.08 23.42 -10.86
N PRO A 238 2.39 24.10 -11.78
CA PRO A 238 1.15 23.60 -12.37
C PRO A 238 1.32 22.21 -13.00
N ILE A 239 0.30 21.36 -12.91
CA ILE A 239 0.25 20.09 -13.65
C ILE A 239 -0.18 20.43 -15.08
N VAL A 240 0.62 20.03 -16.05
CA VAL A 240 0.36 20.27 -17.48
C VAL A 240 -0.39 19.06 -18.04
N ALA A 241 -1.63 19.27 -18.46
CA ALA A 241 -2.46 18.19 -19.00
C ALA A 241 -1.81 17.58 -20.24
N GLY A 242 -1.73 16.24 -20.28
CA GLY A 242 -1.15 15.50 -21.39
C GLY A 242 0.37 15.29 -21.31
N GLU A 243 1.04 15.85 -20.29
CA GLU A 243 2.44 15.56 -20.00
C GLU A 243 2.57 14.69 -18.75
N GLU A 244 3.15 13.50 -18.91
CA GLU A 244 3.51 12.65 -17.76
C GLU A 244 4.79 13.17 -17.12
N GLN A 245 4.68 13.74 -15.92
CA GLN A 245 5.82 14.26 -15.17
C GLN A 245 5.93 13.56 -13.82
N TRP A 246 7.02 12.84 -13.60
CA TRP A 246 7.33 12.34 -12.26
C TRP A 246 7.67 13.50 -11.33
N ARG A 247 7.09 13.50 -10.14
CA ARG A 247 7.37 14.47 -9.08
C ARG A 247 7.70 13.74 -7.79
N SER A 248 8.90 13.98 -7.28
CA SER A 248 9.39 13.37 -6.04
C SER A 248 8.75 14.03 -4.83
N ILE A 249 8.44 13.24 -3.80
CA ILE A 249 7.87 13.69 -2.55
C ILE A 249 8.78 13.30 -1.39
N THR A 250 9.06 14.27 -0.53
CA THR A 250 9.71 14.04 0.75
C THR A 250 8.86 14.63 1.85
N VAL A 251 8.47 13.80 2.81
CA VAL A 251 7.79 14.24 4.03
C VAL A 251 8.79 14.23 5.18
N ARG A 252 8.85 15.33 5.92
CA ARG A 252 9.66 15.46 7.14
C ARG A 252 8.78 15.86 8.30
N VAL A 253 9.17 15.42 9.48
CA VAL A 253 8.60 15.86 10.76
C VAL A 253 9.71 16.51 11.57
N ARG A 254 9.41 17.58 12.31
CA ARG A 254 10.38 18.34 13.13
C ARG A 254 11.06 17.50 14.22
N ARG A 255 10.39 16.45 14.69
CA ARG A 255 10.90 15.50 15.67
C ARG A 255 12.02 14.62 15.10
N SER A 256 13.10 14.46 15.85
CA SER A 256 14.27 13.65 15.46
C SER A 256 14.21 12.20 15.94
N ASP A 257 13.28 11.86 16.83
CA ASP A 257 13.10 10.53 17.42
C ASP A 257 12.06 9.68 16.69
N VAL A 258 11.54 10.17 15.56
CA VAL A 258 10.51 9.50 14.75
C VAL A 258 11.02 9.16 13.35
N THR A 259 10.41 8.14 12.76
CA THR A 259 10.58 7.78 11.35
C THR A 259 9.31 8.10 10.58
N VAL A 260 9.43 8.81 9.48
CA VAL A 260 8.32 9.12 8.56
C VAL A 260 8.39 8.18 7.36
N ARG A 261 7.25 7.62 6.98
CA ARG A 261 7.07 6.82 5.77
C ARG A 261 5.91 7.36 4.96
N ALA A 262 6.16 7.63 3.69
CA ALA A 262 5.18 8.09 2.71
C ALA A 262 5.65 7.62 1.32
N ARG A 263 4.78 7.71 0.32
CA ARG A 263 5.19 7.48 -1.07
C ARG A 263 6.31 8.45 -1.46
N ASP A 264 7.24 7.99 -2.28
CA ASP A 264 8.43 8.76 -2.67
C ASP A 264 8.17 9.76 -3.82
N GLY A 265 6.96 9.76 -4.36
CA GLY A 265 6.53 10.66 -5.40
C GLY A 265 5.19 10.26 -6.00
N TYR A 266 4.85 10.93 -7.11
CA TYR A 266 3.67 10.62 -7.90
C TYR A 266 3.88 11.02 -9.36
N LEU A 267 3.03 10.50 -10.24
CA LEU A 267 2.99 10.89 -11.64
C LEU A 267 1.93 11.98 -11.84
N ALA A 268 2.37 13.20 -12.14
CA ALA A 268 1.50 14.30 -12.53
C ALA A 268 1.11 14.16 -14.00
N ARG A 269 -0.19 14.30 -14.32
CA ARG A 269 -0.76 14.21 -15.67
C ARG A 269 -2.11 14.91 -15.75
#